data_AF-A0A4Q9M5C6-F1
#
_entry.id   AF-A0A4Q9M5C6-F1
#
_cell.length_a   1.000
_cell.length_b   1.000
_cell.length_c   1.000
_cell.angle_alpha   90.00
_cell.angle_beta   90.00
_cell.angle_gamma   90.00
#
_symmetry.space_group_name_H-M   'P 1'
#
loop_
_entity.id
_entity.type
_entity.pdbx_description
1 polymer ?
#
loop_
_entity_poly.entity_id
_entity_poly.type
_entity_poly.pdbx_seq_one_letter_code
_entity_poly.pdbx_strand_id
1 'polypeptide(L)'
;APDANPTATSGNWAGVVLPSPPAGENFTGVSCTFTVPSLANSSYTAACAWVGIDGWSTSRTEGLFQAGVDFWMEDDKLTYDAWYEWVPDTSYNFTDFGISAGDVVTFRLVTSSDSAGTIYLENESTGQSTTKDLSAPPSPPFTDPQLSLQSAEWIMEDFFWYGQVPLADFGLVCHVLLGVENERR
;
A
#
# COMPACT_ATOMS: atom_id res chain seq x y z
N ALA A 1 -16.75 0.77 -28.36
CA ALA A 1 -15.55 0.03 -27.95
C ALA A 1 -15.30 0.38 -26.49
N PRO A 2 -15.42 -0.54 -25.53
CA PRO A 2 -15.31 -0.18 -24.14
C PRO A 2 -14.06 -0.84 -23.52
N ASP A 3 -12.86 -0.48 -23.96
CA ASP A 3 -11.61 -1.00 -23.37
C ASP A 3 -10.49 0.05 -23.41
N ALA A 4 -10.82 1.31 -23.12
CA ALA A 4 -9.79 2.26 -22.72
C ALA A 4 -9.65 2.12 -21.20
N ASN A 5 -8.69 1.32 -20.73
CA ASN A 5 -8.20 1.48 -19.36
C ASN A 5 -7.68 2.92 -19.26
N PRO A 6 -8.34 3.81 -18.51
CA PRO A 6 -7.94 5.21 -18.47
C PRO A 6 -6.57 5.31 -17.83
N THR A 7 -5.57 5.78 -18.58
CA THR A 7 -4.27 6.14 -18.02
C THR A 7 -4.40 7.49 -17.31
N ALA A 8 -4.07 7.52 -16.02
CA ALA A 8 -3.95 8.76 -15.24
C ALA A 8 -2.46 9.07 -14.99
N THR A 9 -2.13 10.35 -14.91
CA THR A 9 -0.78 10.80 -14.53
C THR A 9 -0.80 11.28 -13.08
N SER A 10 0.11 10.76 -12.26
CA SER A 10 0.37 11.26 -10.91
C SER A 10 1.81 11.78 -10.84
N GLY A 11 2.05 12.76 -9.96
CA GLY A 11 3.37 13.32 -9.71
C GLY A 11 4.25 12.43 -8.83
N ASN A 12 3.64 11.55 -8.03
CA ASN A 12 4.32 10.71 -7.04
C ASN A 12 3.89 9.23 -7.07
N TRP A 13 2.78 8.86 -7.71
CA TRP A 13 2.29 7.47 -7.76
C TRP A 13 2.45 6.85 -9.14
N ALA A 14 2.88 5.59 -9.18
CA ALA A 14 2.85 4.74 -10.36
C ALA A 14 2.29 3.36 -10.00
N GLY A 15 1.29 2.88 -10.71
CA GLY A 15 0.71 1.57 -10.38
C GLY A 15 -0.66 1.32 -11.00
N VAL A 16 -1.45 0.49 -10.33
CA VAL A 16 -2.80 0.12 -10.75
C VAL A 16 -3.78 0.65 -9.73
N VAL A 17 -4.80 1.36 -10.21
CA VAL A 17 -5.94 1.79 -9.40
C VAL A 17 -7.19 1.17 -10.02
N LEU A 18 -8.00 0.51 -9.19
CA LEU A 18 -9.37 0.15 -9.49
C LEU A 18 -10.27 1.22 -8.90
N PRO A 19 -10.79 2.17 -9.71
CA PRO A 19 -11.45 3.38 -9.19
C PRO A 19 -12.91 3.14 -8.73
N SER A 20 -13.41 1.90 -8.83
CA SER A 20 -14.75 1.51 -8.39
C SER A 20 -14.87 -0.02 -8.31
N PRO A 21 -15.56 -0.56 -7.29
CA PRO A 21 -16.01 -1.94 -7.31
C PRO A 21 -17.14 -2.14 -8.34
N PRO A 22 -17.56 -3.39 -8.61
CA PRO A 22 -18.78 -3.64 -9.38
C PRO A 22 -19.99 -2.85 -8.83
N ALA A 23 -20.93 -2.51 -9.71
CA ALA A 23 -22.06 -1.66 -9.34
C ALA A 23 -22.89 -2.28 -8.19
N GLY A 24 -23.02 -1.52 -7.08
CA GLY A 24 -23.76 -1.94 -5.89
C GLY A 24 -22.95 -2.73 -4.87
N GLU A 25 -21.65 -2.89 -5.09
CA GLU A 25 -20.71 -3.58 -4.21
C GLU A 25 -19.75 -2.59 -3.55
N ASN A 26 -19.02 -3.07 -2.55
CA ASN A 26 -17.89 -2.39 -1.91
C ASN A 26 -16.65 -3.30 -2.00
N PHE A 27 -15.45 -2.71 -2.08
CA PHE A 27 -14.23 -3.47 -1.82
C PHE A 27 -14.20 -3.86 -0.34
N THR A 28 -14.01 -5.16 -0.05
CA THR A 28 -13.87 -5.69 1.31
C THR A 28 -12.49 -6.26 1.57
N GLY A 29 -11.68 -6.44 0.53
CA GLY A 29 -10.28 -6.79 0.68
C GLY A 29 -9.48 -6.52 -0.58
N VAL A 30 -8.18 -6.35 -0.38
CA VAL A 30 -7.19 -6.21 -1.44
C VAL A 30 -5.95 -7.01 -1.04
N SER A 31 -5.30 -7.65 -2.00
CA SER A 31 -4.04 -8.34 -1.76
C SER A 31 -3.03 -8.04 -2.84
N CYS A 32 -1.77 -7.89 -2.44
CA CYS A 32 -0.65 -7.83 -3.36
C CYS A 32 0.45 -8.78 -2.91
N THR A 33 0.89 -9.63 -3.82
CA THR A 33 2.18 -10.34 -3.73
C THR A 33 3.17 -9.64 -4.65
N PHE A 34 4.41 -9.41 -4.20
CA PHE A 34 5.47 -8.92 -5.07
C PHE A 34 6.85 -9.38 -4.58
N THR A 35 7.82 -9.39 -5.50
CA THR A 35 9.24 -9.60 -5.15
C THR A 35 9.87 -8.28 -4.75
N VAL A 36 10.49 -8.23 -3.57
CA VAL A 36 11.15 -7.05 -3.03
C VAL A 36 12.37 -6.69 -3.90
N PRO A 37 12.42 -5.49 -4.50
CA PRO A 37 13.51 -5.11 -5.39
C PRO A 37 14.80 -4.85 -4.63
N SER A 38 15.93 -4.96 -5.31
CA SER A 38 17.17 -4.30 -4.89
C SER A 38 17.18 -2.87 -5.44
N LEU A 39 17.83 -1.94 -4.74
CA LEU A 39 18.02 -0.58 -5.23
C LEU A 39 19.44 -0.40 -5.78
N ALA A 40 19.61 0.47 -6.77
CA ALA A 40 20.93 0.91 -7.19
C ALA A 40 21.64 1.72 -6.08
N ASN A 41 22.96 1.59 -6.01
CA ASN A 41 23.80 2.34 -5.08
C ASN A 41 23.60 3.85 -5.18
N SER A 42 23.52 4.51 -4.04
CA SER A 42 23.26 5.95 -3.92
C SER A 42 23.65 6.43 -2.53
N SER A 43 23.95 7.72 -2.39
CA SER A 43 24.15 8.34 -1.07
C SER A 43 22.83 8.45 -0.29
N TYR A 44 21.72 8.69 -0.98
CA TYR A 44 20.40 8.82 -0.36
C TYR A 44 19.28 8.77 -1.42
N THR A 45 18.54 7.68 -1.46
CA THR A 45 17.32 7.50 -2.29
C THR A 45 16.35 6.57 -1.59
N ALA A 46 15.06 6.73 -1.87
CA ALA A 46 14.04 5.81 -1.38
C ALA A 46 12.94 5.57 -2.41
N ALA A 47 12.21 4.49 -2.23
CA ALA A 47 10.96 4.21 -2.95
C ALA A 47 10.06 3.41 -2.00
N CYS A 48 8.75 3.44 -2.23
CA CYS A 48 7.82 2.60 -1.50
C CYS A 48 6.96 1.78 -2.46
N ALA A 49 6.64 0.54 -2.09
CA ALA A 49 5.58 -0.24 -2.72
C ALA A 49 4.50 -0.56 -1.69
N TRP A 50 3.24 -0.28 -2.00
CA TRP A 50 2.13 -0.52 -1.07
C TRP A 50 0.86 -0.95 -1.79
N VAL A 51 -0.04 -1.56 -1.03
CA VAL A 51 -1.39 -1.94 -1.45
C VAL A 51 -2.40 -1.31 -0.49
N GLY A 52 -3.52 -0.84 -1.03
CA GLY A 52 -4.50 -0.07 -0.24
C GLY A 52 -5.93 -0.13 -0.74
N ILE A 53 -6.83 0.35 0.12
CA ILE A 53 -8.23 0.63 -0.15
C ILE A 53 -8.48 2.12 0.14
N ASP A 54 -9.15 2.79 -0.80
CA ASP A 54 -9.45 4.24 -0.84
C ASP A 54 -8.25 5.17 -1.12
N GLY A 55 -8.25 6.41 -0.64
CA GLY A 55 -7.23 7.41 -0.99
C GLY A 55 -7.21 7.94 -2.45
N TRP A 56 -7.88 7.28 -3.39
CA TRP A 56 -7.99 7.77 -4.78
C TRP A 56 -9.03 8.89 -4.93
N SER A 57 -9.04 9.60 -6.06
CA SER A 57 -9.95 10.73 -6.32
C SER A 57 -11.46 10.40 -6.24
N THR A 58 -11.81 9.12 -6.22
CA THR A 58 -13.19 8.63 -6.06
C THR A 58 -13.61 8.49 -4.59
N SER A 59 -12.65 8.49 -3.66
CA SER A 59 -12.90 8.48 -2.23
C SER A 59 -13.60 9.76 -1.81
N ARG A 60 -14.64 9.62 -0.98
CA ARG A 60 -15.46 10.72 -0.47
C ARG A 60 -15.05 11.15 0.94
N THR A 61 -14.14 10.38 1.52
CA THR A 61 -13.63 10.48 2.87
C THR A 61 -12.11 10.71 2.82
N GLU A 62 -11.51 11.00 3.98
CA GLU A 62 -10.05 11.13 4.13
C GLU A 62 -9.37 9.76 4.36
N GLY A 63 -10.16 8.70 4.53
CA GLY A 63 -9.68 7.36 4.83
C GLY A 63 -8.89 6.73 3.69
N LEU A 64 -7.74 6.14 4.05
CA LEU A 64 -6.96 5.23 3.22
C LEU A 64 -6.35 4.17 4.15
N PHE A 65 -6.68 2.92 3.90
CA PHE A 65 -6.17 1.78 4.64
C PHE A 65 -5.14 1.05 3.79
N GLN A 66 -3.88 1.09 4.20
CA GLN A 66 -2.75 0.69 3.37
C GLN A 66 -1.60 0.06 4.16
N ALA A 67 -0.83 -0.77 3.46
CA ALA A 67 0.38 -1.36 4.00
C ALA A 67 1.38 -1.62 2.87
N GLY A 68 2.66 -1.59 3.21
CA GLY A 68 3.71 -1.68 2.20
C GLY A 68 5.08 -1.90 2.77
N VAL A 69 6.07 -1.67 1.90
CA VAL A 69 7.49 -1.74 2.21
C VAL A 69 8.16 -0.49 1.69
N ASP A 70 8.86 0.20 2.58
CA ASP A 70 9.80 1.24 2.21
C ASP A 70 11.15 0.62 1.89
N PHE A 71 11.76 1.11 0.81
CA PHE A 71 13.08 0.75 0.35
C PHE A 71 14.00 1.96 0.53
N TRP A 72 15.05 1.83 1.33
CA TRP A 72 16.01 2.90 1.58
C TRP A 72 17.39 2.51 1.10
N MET A 73 18.07 3.42 0.40
CA MET A 73 19.49 3.32 0.08
C MET A 73 20.20 4.54 0.65
N GLU A 74 21.03 4.33 1.66
CA GLU A 74 21.80 5.37 2.33
C GLU A 74 23.28 4.97 2.39
N ASP A 75 24.18 5.77 1.81
CA ASP A 75 25.61 5.46 1.73
C ASP A 75 25.90 4.01 1.29
N ASP A 76 25.27 3.57 0.19
CA ASP A 76 25.33 2.21 -0.36
C ASP A 76 24.82 1.09 0.57
N LYS A 77 24.12 1.45 1.66
CA LYS A 77 23.46 0.52 2.56
C LYS A 77 21.96 0.46 2.25
N LEU A 78 21.53 -0.72 1.82
CA LEU A 78 20.13 -1.03 1.54
C LEU A 78 19.41 -1.50 2.82
N THR A 79 18.28 -0.86 3.13
CA THR A 79 17.38 -1.26 4.22
C THR A 79 15.93 -1.30 3.76
N TYR A 80 15.14 -2.10 4.47
CA TYR A 80 13.73 -2.37 4.18
C TYR A 80 12.91 -2.22 5.45
N ASP A 81 11.79 -1.52 5.37
CA ASP A 81 10.86 -1.36 6.47
C ASP A 81 9.45 -1.72 6.00
N ALA A 82 8.88 -2.81 6.52
CA ALA A 82 7.46 -3.08 6.35
C ALA A 82 6.65 -2.17 7.27
N TRP A 83 5.59 -1.59 6.73
CA TRP A 83 4.76 -0.63 7.45
C TRP A 83 3.26 -0.83 7.19
N TYR A 84 2.45 -0.21 8.04
CA TYR A 84 1.01 -0.14 7.92
C TYR A 84 0.50 1.26 8.30
N GLU A 85 -0.63 1.67 7.74
CA GLU A 85 -1.23 2.98 8.00
C GLU A 85 -2.75 2.96 7.83
N TRP A 86 -3.42 3.79 8.62
CA TRP A 86 -4.80 4.22 8.39
C TRP A 86 -4.82 5.75 8.35
N VAL A 87 -4.78 6.31 7.15
CA VAL A 87 -4.84 7.77 6.95
C VAL A 87 -6.18 8.28 7.49
N PRO A 88 -6.20 9.41 8.22
CA PRO A 88 -5.13 10.42 8.37
C PRO A 88 -4.16 10.25 9.56
N ASP A 89 -4.14 9.09 10.22
CA ASP A 89 -3.07 8.80 11.19
C ASP A 89 -1.72 8.56 10.48
N THR A 90 -0.63 8.55 11.24
CA THR A 90 0.72 8.27 10.72
C THR A 90 0.93 6.79 10.41
N SER A 91 1.92 6.48 9.57
CA SER A 91 2.40 5.12 9.37
C SER A 91 3.19 4.58 10.58
N TYR A 92 3.21 3.26 10.71
CA TYR A 92 3.93 2.52 11.75
C TYR A 92 4.62 1.28 11.17
N ASN A 93 5.78 0.91 11.71
CA ASN A 93 6.54 -0.24 11.23
C ASN A 93 6.14 -1.54 11.93
N PHE A 94 6.27 -2.65 11.20
CA PHE A 94 6.32 -3.99 11.78
C PHE A 94 7.72 -4.25 12.36
N THR A 95 7.88 -4.19 13.69
CA THR A 95 9.20 -4.18 14.35
C THR A 95 9.93 -5.53 14.38
N ASP A 96 9.24 -6.64 14.12
CA ASP A 96 9.79 -8.00 14.22
C ASP A 96 9.56 -8.81 12.92
N PHE A 97 9.60 -8.13 11.77
CA PHE A 97 9.36 -8.74 10.47
C PHE A 97 10.54 -8.47 9.52
N GLY A 98 11.26 -9.52 9.15
CA GLY A 98 12.45 -9.41 8.32
C GLY A 98 12.12 -9.35 6.84
N ILE A 99 12.68 -8.36 6.14
CA ILE A 99 12.59 -8.23 4.69
C ILE A 99 13.99 -8.07 4.10
N SER A 100 14.24 -8.74 2.98
CA SER A 100 15.48 -8.65 2.21
C SER A 100 15.19 -8.55 0.72
N ALA A 101 16.18 -8.06 -0.04
CA ALA A 101 16.13 -8.03 -1.50
C ALA A 101 15.87 -9.44 -2.05
N GLY A 102 14.91 -9.57 -2.96
CA GLY A 102 14.53 -10.83 -3.59
C GLY A 102 13.52 -11.67 -2.80
N ASP A 103 13.14 -11.27 -1.58
CA ASP A 103 12.05 -11.92 -0.86
C ASP A 103 10.72 -11.72 -1.61
N VAL A 104 9.89 -12.74 -1.61
CA VAL A 104 8.49 -12.67 -2.06
C VAL A 104 7.62 -12.36 -0.85
N VAL A 105 6.97 -11.20 -0.87
CA VAL A 105 6.12 -10.74 0.23
C VAL A 105 4.68 -10.58 -0.24
N THR A 106 3.75 -10.96 0.63
CA THR A 106 2.32 -10.86 0.40
C THR A 106 1.69 -10.01 1.49
N PHE A 107 1.02 -8.94 1.07
CA PHE A 107 0.11 -8.15 1.90
C PHE A 107 -1.33 -8.49 1.51
N ARG A 108 -2.17 -8.78 2.50
CA ARG A 108 -3.63 -8.90 2.32
C ARG A 108 -4.34 -8.04 3.35
N LEU A 109 -5.10 -7.07 2.89
CA LEU A 109 -5.89 -6.14 3.68
C LEU A 109 -7.35 -6.56 3.57
N VAL A 110 -8.03 -6.69 4.71
CA VAL A 110 -9.45 -7.06 4.76
C VAL A 110 -10.16 -6.11 5.69
N THR A 111 -11.23 -5.48 5.22
CA THR A 111 -12.06 -4.58 6.02
C THR A 111 -13.18 -5.39 6.68
N SER A 112 -13.41 -5.19 7.98
CA SER A 112 -14.60 -5.71 8.68
C SER A 112 -15.73 -4.69 8.78
N SER A 113 -15.40 -3.40 8.64
CA SER A 113 -16.33 -2.28 8.43
C SER A 113 -15.62 -1.16 7.67
N ASP A 114 -16.30 -0.05 7.42
CA ASP A 114 -15.69 1.20 6.94
C ASP A 114 -14.69 1.83 7.93
N SER A 115 -14.53 1.26 9.12
CA SER A 115 -13.80 1.85 10.24
C SER A 115 -12.91 0.83 10.97
N ALA A 116 -12.83 -0.40 10.48
CA ALA A 116 -12.00 -1.45 11.04
C ALA A 116 -11.54 -2.44 9.96
N GLY A 117 -10.30 -2.92 10.09
CA GLY A 117 -9.72 -3.88 9.15
C GLY A 117 -8.52 -4.61 9.75
N THR A 118 -8.09 -5.65 9.04
CA THR A 118 -6.96 -6.50 9.41
C THR A 118 -5.99 -6.59 8.25
N ILE A 119 -4.70 -6.40 8.54
CA ILE A 119 -3.58 -6.60 7.63
C ILE A 119 -2.96 -7.96 7.95
N TYR A 120 -2.79 -8.77 6.92
CA TYR A 120 -1.98 -9.97 6.96
C TYR A 120 -0.73 -9.72 6.12
N LEU A 121 0.44 -9.96 6.71
CA LEU A 121 1.73 -9.83 6.05
C LEU A 121 2.46 -11.16 6.15
N GLU A 122 2.86 -11.70 5.00
CA GLU A 122 3.65 -12.92 4.88
C GLU A 122 4.90 -12.66 4.03
N ASN A 123 6.03 -13.20 4.47
CA ASN A 123 7.25 -13.29 3.68
C ASN A 123 7.37 -14.76 3.30
N GLU A 124 6.89 -15.08 2.11
CA GLU A 124 6.82 -16.45 1.59
C GLU A 124 8.21 -17.08 1.45
N SER A 125 9.25 -16.25 1.30
CA SER A 125 10.64 -16.70 1.17
C SER A 125 11.24 -17.17 2.49
N THR A 126 10.80 -16.59 3.62
CA THR A 126 11.30 -16.94 4.96
C THR A 126 10.28 -17.72 5.79
N GLY A 127 9.01 -17.76 5.38
CA GLY A 127 7.89 -18.33 6.12
C GLY A 127 7.46 -17.48 7.32
N GLN A 128 7.95 -16.26 7.46
CA GLN A 128 7.50 -15.33 8.50
C GLN A 128 6.12 -14.78 8.15
N SER A 129 5.25 -14.68 9.16
CA SER A 129 3.93 -14.08 9.01
C SER A 129 3.59 -13.25 10.23
N THR A 130 2.88 -12.14 10.03
CA THR A 130 2.34 -11.30 11.09
C THR A 130 0.95 -10.78 10.72
N THR A 131 0.21 -10.32 11.71
CA THR A 131 -1.16 -9.80 11.53
C THR A 131 -1.33 -8.54 12.36
N LYS A 132 -2.04 -7.55 11.81
CA LYS A 132 -2.33 -6.29 12.48
C LYS A 132 -3.78 -5.89 12.28
N ASP A 133 -4.51 -5.77 13.39
CA ASP A 133 -5.83 -5.12 13.39
C ASP A 133 -5.66 -3.60 13.51
N LEU A 134 -6.38 -2.86 12.68
CA LEU A 134 -6.45 -1.40 12.69
C LEU A 134 -7.91 -0.93 12.78
N SER A 135 -8.07 0.30 13.25
CA SER A 135 -9.35 1.00 13.24
C SER A 135 -9.11 2.44 12.81
N ALA A 136 -10.13 3.05 12.20
CA ALA A 136 -10.08 4.46 11.85
C ALA A 136 -9.74 5.31 13.08
N PRO A 137 -8.82 6.28 12.96
CA PRO A 137 -8.50 7.16 14.07
C PRO A 137 -9.74 7.96 14.50
N PRO A 138 -9.85 8.35 15.78
CA PRO A 138 -11.04 9.05 16.27
C PRO A 138 -11.18 10.45 15.66
N SER A 139 -12.43 10.84 15.40
CA SER A 139 -12.81 12.23 15.10
C SER A 139 -13.34 12.91 16.38
N PRO A 140 -12.91 14.13 16.74
CA PRO A 140 -11.83 14.98 16.18
C PRO A 140 -10.40 14.56 16.62
N PRO A 141 -9.30 15.05 16.00
CA PRO A 141 -9.19 16.20 15.08
C PRO A 141 -9.51 15.92 13.61
N PHE A 142 -9.65 14.65 13.23
CA PHE A 142 -9.93 14.26 11.85
C PHE A 142 -11.40 14.41 11.51
N THR A 143 -11.75 14.68 10.25
CA THR A 143 -13.14 15.02 9.89
C THR A 143 -13.91 13.79 9.44
N ASP A 144 -13.29 12.95 8.60
CA ASP A 144 -13.95 11.78 8.00
C ASP A 144 -12.93 10.66 7.72
N PRO A 145 -12.39 10.03 8.78
CA PRO A 145 -11.33 9.03 8.66
C PRO A 145 -11.84 7.64 8.21
N GLN A 146 -13.15 7.48 8.03
CA GLN A 146 -13.75 6.22 7.56
C GLN A 146 -13.40 5.96 6.08
N LEU A 147 -13.48 4.71 5.67
CA LEU A 147 -13.32 4.27 4.29
C LEU A 147 -14.63 4.47 3.51
N SER A 148 -14.50 4.92 2.26
CA SER A 148 -15.57 4.89 1.26
C SER A 148 -15.76 3.49 0.67
N LEU A 149 -14.72 2.64 0.71
CA LEU A 149 -14.63 1.30 0.12
C LEU A 149 -14.84 1.30 -1.40
N GLN A 150 -14.37 2.34 -2.08
CA GLN A 150 -14.66 2.59 -3.49
C GLN A 150 -13.42 2.57 -4.40
N SER A 151 -12.20 2.59 -3.87
CA SER A 151 -11.02 2.25 -4.65
C SER A 151 -10.19 1.17 -3.99
N ALA A 152 -9.44 0.45 -4.82
CA ALA A 152 -8.38 -0.43 -4.38
C ALA A 152 -7.18 -0.22 -5.31
N GLU A 153 -5.98 -0.22 -4.76
CA GLU A 153 -4.80 0.13 -5.52
C GLU A 153 -3.54 -0.63 -5.08
N TRP A 154 -2.63 -0.77 -6.02
CA TRP A 154 -1.24 -1.13 -5.79
C TRP A 154 -0.37 -0.06 -6.40
N ILE A 155 0.53 0.51 -5.61
CA ILE A 155 1.25 1.73 -5.96
C ILE A 155 2.73 1.58 -5.61
N MET A 156 3.57 2.00 -6.55
CA MET A 156 4.93 2.46 -6.31
C MET A 156 4.89 3.97 -6.08
N GLU A 157 5.43 4.42 -4.96
CA GLU A 157 5.36 5.82 -4.54
C GLU A 157 6.74 6.45 -4.33
N ASP A 158 6.88 7.66 -4.86
CA ASP A 158 7.86 8.67 -4.45
C ASP A 158 7.30 9.42 -3.24
N PHE A 159 7.57 8.90 -2.03
CA PHE A 159 6.93 9.38 -0.81
C PHE A 159 7.65 10.58 -0.20
N PHE A 160 6.94 11.31 0.66
CA PHE A 160 7.46 12.47 1.35
C PHE A 160 8.00 12.12 2.73
N TRP A 161 9.27 12.48 3.01
CA TRP A 161 9.91 12.37 4.32
C TRP A 161 10.68 13.65 4.63
N TYR A 162 10.04 14.60 5.35
CA TYR A 162 10.55 15.98 5.56
C TYR A 162 10.86 16.77 4.27
N GLY A 163 10.32 16.33 3.14
CA GLY A 163 10.58 16.78 1.77
C GLY A 163 10.35 15.62 0.80
N GLN A 164 10.34 15.88 -0.50
CA GLN A 164 10.29 14.78 -1.49
C GLN A 164 11.64 14.06 -1.45
N VAL A 165 11.62 12.75 -1.19
CA VAL A 165 12.84 11.94 -1.20
C VAL A 165 13.19 11.63 -2.66
N PRO A 166 14.46 11.68 -3.09
CA PRO A 166 14.79 11.28 -4.46
C PRO A 166 14.35 9.82 -4.73
N LEU A 167 13.46 9.64 -5.70
CA LEU A 167 12.97 8.32 -6.11
C LEU A 167 14.14 7.39 -6.48
N ALA A 168 14.25 6.26 -5.78
CA ALA A 168 15.28 5.26 -6.03
C ALA A 168 15.10 4.60 -7.40
N ASP A 169 16.22 4.22 -8.02
CA ASP A 169 16.19 3.25 -9.12
C ASP A 169 16.03 1.85 -8.52
N PHE A 170 14.77 1.41 -8.47
CA PHE A 170 14.37 0.08 -7.97
C PHE A 170 14.37 -0.99 -9.08
N GLY A 171 14.83 -0.66 -10.30
CA GLY A 171 14.78 -1.54 -11.45
C GLY A 171 13.36 -1.97 -11.79
N LEU A 172 12.98 -3.20 -11.42
CA LEU A 172 11.67 -3.77 -11.71
C LEU A 172 11.12 -4.51 -10.50
N VAL A 173 9.88 -4.19 -10.14
CA VAL A 173 9.08 -5.00 -9.21
C VAL A 173 8.31 -6.04 -10.04
N CYS A 174 8.64 -7.32 -9.86
CA CYS A 174 8.04 -8.44 -10.60
C CYS A 174 7.02 -9.23 -9.77
N HIS A 175 6.19 -10.01 -10.48
CA HIS A 175 5.14 -10.87 -9.91
C HIS A 175 4.11 -10.12 -9.05
N VAL A 176 3.65 -8.95 -9.52
CA VAL A 176 2.53 -8.24 -8.89
C VAL A 176 1.22 -8.99 -9.18
N LEU A 177 0.65 -9.62 -8.16
CA LEU A 177 -0.69 -10.21 -8.22
C LEU A 177 -1.64 -9.39 -7.36
N LEU A 178 -2.51 -8.61 -8.02
CA LEU A 178 -3.57 -7.87 -7.35
C LEU A 178 -4.84 -8.73 -7.28
N GLY A 179 -5.27 -9.02 -6.05
CA GLY A 179 -6.57 -9.64 -5.77
C GLY A 179 -7.50 -8.63 -5.10
N VAL A 180 -8.80 -8.68 -5.41
CA VAL A 180 -9.83 -7.91 -4.71
C VAL A 180 -10.97 -8.82 -4.27
N GLU A 181 -11.49 -8.55 -3.08
CA GLU A 181 -12.68 -9.18 -2.51
C GLU A 181 -13.79 -8.13 -2.47
N ASN A 182 -15.02 -8.51 -2.84
CA ASN A 182 -16.19 -7.63 -2.85
C ASN A 182 -17.39 -8.31 -2.21
N GLU A 183 -18.27 -7.52 -1.61
CA GLU A 183 -19.57 -7.98 -1.12
C GLU A 183 -20.70 -7.06 -1.58
N ARG A 184 -21.90 -7.64 -1.77
CA ARG A 184 -23.13 -6.88 -2.04
C ARG A 184 -23.68 -6.31 -0.73
N ARG A 185 -24.14 -5.07 -0.78
CA ARG A 185 -24.99 -4.49 0.29
C ARG A 185 -26.35 -5.17 0.40
#